data_AF-A0A286GEN8-F1
#
_entry.id   AF-A0A286GEN8-F1
#
_cell.length_a   1.000
_cell.length_b   1.000
_cell.length_c   1.000
_cell.angle_alpha   90.00
_cell.angle_beta   90.00
_cell.angle_gamma   90.00
#
_symmetry.space_group_name_H-M   'P 1'
#
loop_
_entity.id
_entity.type
_entity.pdbx_description
1 polymer ?
#
loop_
_entity_poly.entity_id
_entity_poly.type
_entity_poly.pdbx_seq_one_letter_code
_entity_poly.pdbx_strand_id
1 'polypeptide(L)'
;MSADTTSSSAEGALRTGEPVQAIDWQGRPVSCSACEFRDGVLAKGLCKPMLACVHDRYAKLIERFFDTNPELSDIGLSHPHFEVRAISVRHASIFKLPALLADPDPEVRAAAVMRLPARQALRLRADADRKVRVAVAARLTGADLVPLGSDEDYYVRMVTARRLPHDMLPMMMHDREPEVRRVVARRIAEDWLIAMAWDEDPLVRLEVAQRLTGHQLAVLLDDPDFRIRFAVAERADPEHLAVLAGDPVDVVADMARSRLTPRQATVIAVDGSPRTGGSPDA
;
A
#
# COMPACT_ATOMS: atom_id res chain seq x y z
N MET A 1 -47.90 -28.37 -33.14
CA MET A 1 -46.60 -29.00 -33.42
C MET A 1 -45.67 -27.85 -33.81
N SER A 2 -44.99 -27.21 -32.85
CA SER A 2 -43.69 -27.62 -32.27
C SER A 2 -42.62 -27.61 -33.39
N ALA A 3 -41.48 -26.92 -33.33
CA ALA A 3 -40.68 -26.32 -32.26
C ALA A 3 -39.87 -25.14 -32.89
N ASP A 4 -39.70 -24.01 -32.22
CA ASP A 4 -38.57 -23.67 -31.33
C ASP A 4 -37.18 -23.77 -31.98
N THR A 5 -36.54 -22.62 -32.23
CA THR A 5 -35.10 -22.45 -31.97
C THR A 5 -34.84 -20.97 -31.69
N THR A 6 -34.74 -20.65 -30.40
CA THR A 6 -34.24 -19.42 -29.82
C THR A 6 -32.73 -19.30 -30.07
N SER A 7 -32.30 -18.34 -30.89
CA SER A 7 -30.89 -17.92 -30.95
C SER A 7 -30.68 -16.78 -29.98
N SER A 8 -30.30 -17.13 -28.76
CA SER A 8 -29.74 -16.23 -27.76
C SER A 8 -28.37 -15.75 -28.22
N SER A 9 -28.27 -14.50 -28.69
CA SER A 9 -27.00 -13.81 -28.85
C SER A 9 -26.74 -12.98 -27.60
N ALA A 10 -25.91 -13.53 -26.73
CA ALA A 10 -25.35 -12.83 -25.58
C ALA A 10 -24.40 -11.72 -26.08
N GLU A 11 -24.91 -10.50 -26.25
CA GLU A 11 -24.09 -9.30 -26.27
C GLU A 11 -23.50 -9.10 -24.87
N GLY A 12 -22.26 -9.56 -24.71
CA GLY A 12 -21.47 -9.28 -23.52
C GLY A 12 -21.27 -7.77 -23.39
N ALA A 13 -21.91 -7.18 -22.37
CA ALA A 13 -21.69 -5.79 -21.99
C ALA A 13 -20.18 -5.53 -21.87
N LEU A 14 -19.66 -4.58 -22.65
CA LEU A 14 -18.27 -4.15 -22.51
C LEU A 14 -18.03 -3.77 -21.05
N ARG A 15 -17.00 -4.35 -20.44
CA ARG A 15 -16.61 -4.00 -19.08
C ARG A 15 -16.14 -2.55 -19.07
N THR A 16 -16.53 -1.78 -18.07
CA THR A 16 -16.12 -0.38 -17.90
C THR A 16 -14.59 -0.28 -17.91
N GLY A 17 -14.05 0.48 -18.88
CA GLY A 17 -12.61 0.72 -19.03
C GLY A 17 -11.88 -0.14 -20.06
N GLU A 18 -12.56 -1.00 -20.83
CA GLU A 18 -11.95 -1.68 -21.98
C GLU A 18 -11.88 -0.78 -23.24
N PRO A 19 -10.83 -0.91 -24.06
CA PRO A 19 -10.69 -0.10 -25.26
C PRO A 19 -11.76 -0.47 -26.29
N VAL A 20 -12.42 0.56 -26.83
CA VAL A 20 -13.46 0.43 -27.87
C VAL A 20 -12.90 0.29 -29.29
N GLN A 21 -11.59 0.51 -29.46
CA GLN A 21 -10.88 0.42 -30.74
C GLN A 21 -9.49 -0.17 -30.52
N ALA A 22 -9.03 -0.98 -31.48
CA ALA A 22 -7.67 -1.49 -31.51
C ALA A 22 -6.73 -0.45 -32.14
N ILE A 23 -6.11 0.38 -31.30
CA ILE A 23 -5.18 1.44 -31.72
C ILE A 23 -3.79 1.12 -31.17
N ASP A 24 -2.80 1.13 -32.04
CA ASP A 24 -1.41 0.89 -31.68
C ASP A 24 -0.79 2.08 -30.93
N TRP A 25 0.39 1.88 -30.37
CA TRP A 25 1.14 2.90 -29.63
C TRP A 25 1.53 4.13 -30.48
N GLN A 26 1.44 4.06 -31.81
CA GLN A 26 1.65 5.19 -32.73
C GLN A 26 0.34 5.92 -33.07
N GLY A 27 -0.79 5.49 -32.52
CA GLY A 27 -2.10 6.07 -32.81
C GLY A 27 -2.76 5.55 -34.09
N ARG A 28 -2.29 4.45 -34.66
CA ARG A 28 -2.82 3.85 -35.90
C ARG A 28 -3.65 2.61 -35.60
N PRO A 29 -4.58 2.20 -36.48
CA PRO A 29 -5.29 0.93 -36.30
C PRO A 29 -4.31 -0.25 -36.23
N VAL A 30 -4.48 -1.10 -35.22
CA VAL A 30 -3.68 -2.33 -35.10
C VAL A 30 -3.93 -3.21 -36.32
N SER A 31 -2.85 -3.63 -36.99
CA SER A 31 -2.92 -4.51 -38.15
C SER A 31 -2.20 -5.82 -37.89
N CYS A 32 -2.95 -6.94 -37.95
CA CYS A 32 -2.40 -8.28 -37.77
C CYS A 32 -1.82 -8.89 -39.06
N SER A 33 -2.06 -8.28 -40.23
CA SER A 33 -1.73 -8.91 -41.53
C SER A 33 -0.22 -9.05 -41.75
N ALA A 34 0.57 -8.10 -41.23
CA ALA A 34 2.03 -8.05 -41.34
C ALA A 34 2.75 -8.17 -39.97
N CYS A 35 2.03 -8.53 -38.91
CA CYS A 35 2.60 -8.63 -37.56
C CYS A 35 3.53 -9.85 -37.45
N GLU A 36 4.71 -9.68 -36.83
CA GLU A 36 5.67 -10.78 -36.64
C GLU A 36 5.10 -11.96 -35.82
N PHE A 37 4.06 -11.71 -35.03
CA PHE A 37 3.41 -12.72 -34.18
C PHE A 37 2.26 -13.46 -34.88
N ARG A 38 1.96 -13.16 -36.15
CA ARG A 38 0.81 -13.71 -36.88
C ARG A 38 0.80 -15.24 -36.94
N ASP A 39 1.85 -15.84 -37.48
CA ASP A 39 1.87 -17.28 -37.76
C ASP A 39 2.15 -18.13 -36.51
N GLY A 40 2.73 -17.52 -35.48
CA GLY A 40 3.11 -18.21 -34.24
C GLY A 40 2.11 -18.03 -33.10
N VAL A 41 1.79 -16.78 -32.75
CA VAL A 41 1.02 -16.44 -31.54
C VAL A 41 -0.46 -16.26 -31.88
N LEU A 42 -0.76 -15.48 -32.91
CA LEU A 42 -2.13 -15.21 -33.34
C LEU A 42 -2.81 -16.47 -33.89
N ALA A 43 -2.10 -17.24 -34.73
CA ALA A 43 -2.61 -18.52 -35.27
C ALA A 43 -2.98 -19.53 -34.18
N LYS A 44 -2.35 -19.45 -33.00
CA LYS A 44 -2.65 -20.27 -31.82
C LYS A 44 -3.70 -19.65 -30.88
N GLY A 45 -4.22 -18.46 -31.21
CA GLY A 45 -5.18 -17.73 -30.38
C GLY A 45 -4.58 -17.13 -29.10
N LEU A 46 -3.26 -17.02 -29.00
CA LEU A 46 -2.55 -16.52 -27.82
C LEU A 46 -2.42 -14.99 -27.79
N CYS A 47 -2.87 -14.31 -28.85
CA CYS A 47 -3.07 -12.87 -28.88
C CYS A 47 -4.31 -12.52 -29.73
N LYS A 48 -4.92 -11.36 -29.48
CA LYS A 48 -6.07 -10.84 -30.23
C LYS A 48 -6.20 -9.32 -30.01
N PRO A 49 -6.43 -8.52 -31.06
CA PRO A 49 -6.71 -7.09 -30.91
C PRO A 49 -7.83 -6.81 -29.90
N MET A 50 -7.70 -5.72 -29.13
CA MET A 50 -8.60 -5.35 -28.01
C MET A 50 -8.63 -6.32 -26.82
N LEU A 51 -7.91 -7.45 -26.89
CA LEU A 51 -7.82 -8.41 -25.79
C LEU A 51 -6.38 -8.56 -25.28
N ALA A 52 -5.43 -8.91 -26.15
CA ALA A 52 -4.03 -9.07 -25.81
C ALA A 52 -3.20 -8.76 -27.05
N CYS A 53 -2.46 -7.66 -27.03
CA CYS A 53 -1.66 -7.24 -28.17
C CYS A 53 -0.47 -6.38 -27.69
N VAL A 54 0.74 -6.76 -28.10
CA VAL A 54 1.98 -6.05 -27.75
C VAL A 54 2.11 -4.69 -28.42
N HIS A 55 1.47 -4.49 -29.58
CA HIS A 55 1.52 -3.21 -30.29
C HIS A 55 0.44 -2.23 -29.84
N ASP A 56 -0.53 -2.66 -29.02
CA ASP A 56 -1.61 -1.80 -28.55
C ASP A 56 -1.06 -0.65 -27.68
N ARG A 57 -1.73 0.50 -27.69
CA ARG A 57 -1.37 1.62 -26.80
C ARG A 57 -1.84 1.41 -25.36
N TYR A 58 -2.80 0.50 -25.12
CA TYR A 58 -3.35 0.29 -23.80
C TYR A 58 -2.51 -0.72 -23.02
N ALA A 59 -1.78 -0.23 -22.02
CA ALA A 59 -0.87 -1.01 -21.17
C ALA A 59 -1.44 -2.36 -20.70
N LYS A 60 -2.73 -2.44 -20.32
CA LYS A 60 -3.35 -3.69 -19.87
C LYS A 60 -3.41 -4.78 -20.94
N LEU A 61 -3.51 -4.41 -22.22
CA LEU A 61 -3.51 -5.37 -23.33
C LEU A 61 -2.09 -5.85 -23.64
N ILE A 62 -1.09 -4.99 -23.48
CA ILE A 62 0.33 -5.35 -23.55
C ILE A 62 0.67 -6.31 -22.40
N GLU A 63 0.24 -5.99 -21.17
CA GLU A 63 0.39 -6.84 -19.99
C GLU A 63 -0.22 -8.21 -20.22
N ARG A 64 -1.48 -8.27 -20.68
CA ARG A 64 -2.14 -9.54 -20.99
C ARG A 64 -1.42 -10.34 -22.07
N PHE A 65 -0.82 -9.67 -23.06
CA PHE A 65 -0.02 -10.34 -24.09
C PHE A 65 1.18 -11.06 -23.47
N PHE A 66 1.96 -10.41 -22.61
CA PHE A 66 3.12 -11.04 -21.98
C PHE A 66 2.77 -12.01 -20.86
N ASP A 67 1.65 -11.80 -20.15
CA ASP A 67 1.14 -12.79 -19.19
C ASP A 67 0.72 -14.10 -19.90
N THR A 68 0.20 -13.99 -21.13
CA THR A 68 -0.16 -15.15 -21.97
C THR A 68 1.06 -15.78 -22.66
N ASN A 69 2.07 -14.98 -22.98
CA ASN A 69 3.26 -15.40 -23.75
C ASN A 69 4.56 -14.96 -23.05
N PRO A 70 4.86 -15.48 -21.83
CA PRO A 70 5.99 -15.02 -21.02
C PRO A 70 7.35 -15.24 -21.68
N GLU A 71 7.48 -16.25 -22.55
CA GLU A 71 8.70 -16.55 -23.31
C GLU A 71 9.08 -15.45 -24.31
N LEU A 72 8.12 -14.61 -24.71
CA LEU A 72 8.33 -13.50 -25.64
C LEU A 72 8.80 -12.21 -24.95
N SER A 73 8.79 -12.14 -23.61
CA SER A 73 9.15 -10.93 -22.88
C SER A 73 10.59 -10.48 -23.13
N ASP A 74 11.51 -11.40 -23.39
CA ASP A 74 12.88 -11.05 -23.73
C ASP A 74 13.00 -10.24 -25.03
N ILE A 75 12.12 -10.48 -26.01
CA ILE A 75 12.08 -9.76 -27.29
C ILE A 75 11.51 -8.35 -27.07
N GLY A 76 10.52 -8.24 -26.18
CA GLY A 76 9.90 -6.95 -25.85
C GLY A 76 10.85 -5.94 -25.20
N LEU A 77 11.98 -6.38 -24.63
CA LEU A 77 12.99 -5.49 -24.03
C LEU A 77 13.65 -4.54 -25.02
N SER A 78 13.65 -4.84 -26.32
CA SER A 78 14.20 -3.97 -27.37
C SER A 78 13.14 -3.19 -28.13
N HIS A 79 11.87 -3.23 -27.70
CA HIS A 79 10.78 -2.61 -28.42
C HIS A 79 10.89 -1.06 -28.39
N PRO A 80 10.55 -0.33 -29.48
CA PRO A 80 10.64 1.13 -29.52
C PRO A 80 9.76 1.83 -28.48
N HIS A 81 8.56 1.30 -28.24
CA HIS A 81 7.64 1.80 -27.22
C HIS A 81 8.12 1.44 -25.81
N PHE A 82 8.31 2.44 -24.95
CA PHE A 82 8.81 2.25 -23.59
C PHE A 82 7.89 1.39 -22.73
N GLU A 83 6.56 1.51 -22.85
CA GLU A 83 5.63 0.71 -22.05
C GLU A 83 5.78 -0.78 -22.34
N VAL A 84 6.02 -1.15 -23.60
CA VAL A 84 6.31 -2.55 -23.96
C VAL A 84 7.59 -3.02 -23.27
N ARG A 85 8.67 -2.21 -23.29
CA ARG A 85 9.91 -2.56 -22.58
C ARG A 85 9.66 -2.71 -21.08
N ALA A 86 8.98 -1.75 -20.45
CA ALA A 86 8.69 -1.74 -19.02
C ALA A 86 7.83 -2.92 -18.59
N ILE A 87 6.77 -3.25 -19.33
CA ILE A 87 5.87 -4.38 -19.04
C ILE A 87 6.60 -5.71 -19.27
N SER A 88 7.39 -5.81 -20.34
CA SER A 88 8.19 -7.00 -20.65
C SER A 88 9.14 -7.37 -19.52
N VAL A 89 9.60 -6.40 -18.73
CA VAL A 89 10.42 -6.67 -17.55
C VAL A 89 9.77 -7.71 -16.64
N ARG A 90 8.44 -7.83 -16.52
CA ARG A 90 7.79 -8.77 -15.60
C ARG A 90 8.24 -10.24 -15.77
N HIS A 91 8.27 -10.74 -17.01
CA HIS A 91 8.58 -12.15 -17.29
C HIS A 91 9.93 -12.37 -17.96
N ALA A 92 10.59 -11.30 -18.41
CA ALA A 92 11.90 -11.40 -19.05
C ALA A 92 12.95 -12.08 -18.15
N SER A 93 13.99 -12.63 -18.77
CA SER A 93 15.14 -13.19 -18.08
C SER A 93 15.83 -12.12 -17.23
N ILE A 94 16.06 -12.41 -15.95
CA ILE A 94 16.74 -11.49 -15.03
C ILE A 94 18.14 -11.12 -15.51
N PHE A 95 18.79 -11.97 -16.31
CA PHE A 95 20.11 -11.74 -16.87
C PHE A 95 20.15 -10.66 -17.96
N LYS A 96 19.00 -10.33 -18.57
CA LYS A 96 18.89 -9.27 -19.60
C LYS A 96 18.54 -7.90 -19.03
N LEU A 97 17.94 -7.85 -17.84
CA LEU A 97 17.52 -6.62 -17.19
C LEU A 97 18.64 -5.62 -16.83
N PRO A 98 19.90 -6.01 -16.54
CA PRO A 98 20.93 -5.03 -16.17
C PRO A 98 21.18 -3.96 -17.24
N ALA A 99 20.93 -4.26 -18.52
CA ALA A 99 21.05 -3.28 -19.61
C ALA A 99 19.98 -2.17 -19.52
N LEU A 100 18.79 -2.50 -19.01
CA LEU A 100 17.67 -1.56 -18.88
C LEU A 100 17.89 -0.52 -17.77
N LEU A 101 18.90 -0.70 -16.92
CA LEU A 101 19.29 0.32 -15.95
C LEU A 101 19.79 1.62 -16.61
N ALA A 102 20.15 1.58 -17.90
CA ALA A 102 20.52 2.74 -18.70
C ALA A 102 19.44 3.12 -19.74
N ASP A 103 18.22 2.56 -19.63
CA ASP A 103 17.13 2.91 -20.54
C ASP A 103 16.83 4.42 -20.45
N PRO A 104 16.59 5.13 -21.56
CA PRO A 104 16.23 6.54 -21.52
C PRO A 104 14.95 6.80 -20.72
N ASP A 105 14.02 5.83 -20.71
CA ASP A 105 12.74 6.00 -20.05
C ASP A 105 12.80 5.58 -18.56
N PRO A 106 12.39 6.47 -17.64
CA PRO A 106 12.44 6.19 -16.20
C PRO A 106 11.50 5.06 -15.77
N GLU A 107 10.40 4.82 -16.49
CA GLU A 107 9.47 3.74 -16.18
C GLU A 107 10.09 2.37 -16.43
N VAL A 108 10.90 2.27 -17.50
CA VAL A 108 11.67 1.07 -17.81
C VAL A 108 12.78 0.85 -16.78
N ARG A 109 13.52 1.90 -16.41
CA ARG A 109 14.55 1.81 -15.35
C ARG A 109 13.94 1.38 -14.01
N ALA A 110 12.80 1.97 -13.62
CA ALA A 110 12.08 1.62 -12.40
C ALA A 110 11.59 0.16 -12.42
N ALA A 111 11.02 -0.30 -13.54
CA ALA A 111 10.59 -1.69 -13.70
C ALA A 111 11.77 -2.66 -13.54
N ALA A 112 12.92 -2.36 -14.13
CA ALA A 112 14.14 -3.17 -14.00
C ALA A 112 14.63 -3.23 -12.55
N VAL A 113 14.68 -2.09 -11.85
CA VAL A 113 15.06 -2.00 -10.43
C VAL A 113 14.21 -2.93 -9.56
N MET A 114 12.91 -3.03 -9.84
CA MET A 114 12.00 -3.85 -9.03
C MET A 114 12.29 -5.36 -9.09
N ARG A 115 12.89 -5.85 -10.17
CA ARG A 115 13.23 -7.28 -10.34
C ARG A 115 14.69 -7.61 -10.10
N LEU A 116 15.59 -6.64 -10.24
CA LEU A 116 17.02 -6.87 -10.08
C LEU A 116 17.42 -7.10 -8.60
N PRO A 117 18.57 -7.77 -8.35
CA PRO A 117 19.14 -7.86 -7.02
C PRO A 117 19.44 -6.48 -6.41
N ALA A 118 19.35 -6.36 -5.08
CA ALA A 118 19.48 -5.07 -4.37
C ALA A 118 20.77 -4.30 -4.71
N ARG A 119 21.89 -5.01 -4.87
CA ARG A 119 23.18 -4.40 -5.26
C ARG A 119 23.11 -3.68 -6.61
N GLN A 120 22.29 -4.15 -7.55
CA GLN A 120 22.10 -3.49 -8.83
C GLN A 120 21.13 -2.31 -8.71
N ALA A 121 20.06 -2.45 -7.93
CA ALA A 121 19.14 -1.34 -7.62
C ALA A 121 19.87 -0.15 -6.98
N LEU A 122 20.85 -0.42 -6.10
CA LEU A 122 21.67 0.60 -5.45
C LEU A 122 22.35 1.56 -6.43
N ARG A 123 22.69 1.11 -7.64
CA ARG A 123 23.34 1.93 -8.68
C ARG A 123 22.46 3.11 -9.13
N LEU A 124 21.14 3.02 -8.97
CA LEU A 124 20.17 4.04 -9.38
C LEU A 124 19.66 4.86 -8.19
N ARG A 125 20.31 4.77 -7.02
CA ARG A 125 19.90 5.53 -5.83
C ARG A 125 19.87 7.05 -6.07
N ALA A 126 20.73 7.54 -6.96
CA ALA A 126 20.81 8.95 -7.35
C ALA A 126 20.27 9.19 -8.78
N ASP A 127 19.37 8.33 -9.28
CA ASP A 127 18.73 8.56 -10.58
C ASP A 127 18.02 9.92 -10.61
N ALA A 128 18.07 10.62 -11.74
CA ALA A 128 17.46 11.93 -11.88
C ALA A 128 15.93 11.90 -11.72
N ASP A 129 15.29 10.78 -12.08
CA ASP A 129 13.85 10.65 -12.01
C ASP A 129 13.38 10.10 -10.65
N ARG A 130 12.42 10.80 -10.03
CA ARG A 130 11.87 10.40 -8.74
C ARG A 130 11.24 9.00 -8.76
N LYS A 131 10.59 8.58 -9.85
CA LYS A 131 9.94 7.25 -9.95
C LYS A 131 10.98 6.14 -9.79
N VAL A 132 12.17 6.34 -10.34
CA VAL A 132 13.27 5.40 -10.21
C VAL A 132 13.79 5.38 -8.77
N ARG A 133 14.00 6.54 -8.15
CA ARG A 133 14.43 6.62 -6.74
C ARG A 133 13.40 5.99 -5.78
N VAL A 134 12.11 6.14 -6.06
CA VAL A 134 11.02 5.44 -5.36
C VAL A 134 11.15 3.92 -5.50
N ALA A 135 11.37 3.41 -6.71
CA ALA A 135 11.58 1.99 -6.94
C ALA A 135 12.83 1.47 -6.19
N VAL A 136 13.91 2.26 -6.15
CA VAL A 136 15.11 1.93 -5.38
C VAL A 136 14.81 1.89 -3.89
N ALA A 137 14.14 2.91 -3.33
CA ALA A 137 13.71 2.92 -1.93
C ALA A 137 12.84 1.69 -1.60
N ALA A 138 11.96 1.28 -2.53
CA ALA A 138 11.11 0.09 -2.41
C ALA A 138 11.88 -1.25 -2.52
N ARG A 139 13.18 -1.25 -2.77
CA ARG A 139 14.00 -2.46 -2.91
C ARG A 139 15.13 -2.54 -1.90
N LEU A 140 15.75 -1.42 -1.55
CA LEU A 140 16.84 -1.38 -0.57
C LEU A 140 16.33 -1.70 0.85
N THR A 141 17.28 -2.05 1.72
CA THR A 141 17.08 -2.37 3.13
C THR A 141 18.27 -1.88 3.95
N GLY A 142 18.11 -1.80 5.28
CA GLY A 142 19.20 -1.48 6.19
C GLY A 142 19.89 -0.15 5.89
N ALA A 143 21.21 -0.13 6.04
CA ALA A 143 22.04 1.06 5.85
C ALA A 143 22.00 1.63 4.42
N ASP A 144 21.67 0.81 3.41
CA ASP A 144 21.61 1.27 2.01
C ASP A 144 20.48 2.29 1.76
N LEU A 145 19.43 2.25 2.59
CA LEU A 145 18.31 3.19 2.57
C LEU A 145 18.64 4.55 3.19
N VAL A 146 19.60 4.62 4.10
CA VAL A 146 19.87 5.83 4.90
C VAL A 146 20.05 7.08 4.03
N PRO A 147 20.81 7.06 2.91
CA PRO A 147 20.96 8.24 2.08
C PRO A 147 19.68 8.73 1.40
N LEU A 148 18.69 7.86 1.20
CA LEU A 148 17.37 8.26 0.67
C LEU A 148 16.49 8.94 1.72
N GLY A 149 16.87 8.87 3.00
CA GLY A 149 16.21 9.59 4.09
C GLY A 149 16.36 11.11 3.98
N SER A 150 17.27 11.60 3.14
CA SER A 150 17.47 13.01 2.84
C SER A 150 17.17 13.36 1.38
N ASP A 151 16.43 12.51 0.66
CA ASP A 151 16.04 12.79 -0.73
C ASP A 151 15.24 14.10 -0.83
N GLU A 152 15.41 14.82 -1.94
CA GLU A 152 14.69 16.06 -2.20
C GLU A 152 13.17 15.85 -2.24
N ASP A 153 12.71 14.71 -2.77
CA ASP A 153 11.30 14.40 -2.94
C ASP A 153 10.76 13.73 -1.67
N TYR A 154 9.71 14.31 -1.09
CA TYR A 154 9.13 13.82 0.16
C TYR A 154 8.53 12.41 0.01
N TYR A 155 8.08 12.02 -1.18
CA TYR A 155 7.51 10.70 -1.40
C TYR A 155 8.61 9.62 -1.39
N VAL A 156 9.82 9.93 -1.86
CA VAL A 156 10.99 9.05 -1.70
C VAL A 156 11.34 8.91 -0.22
N ARG A 157 11.39 10.02 0.53
CA ARG A 157 11.61 10.00 1.99
C ARG A 157 10.53 9.22 2.73
N MET A 158 9.27 9.34 2.31
CA MET A 158 8.15 8.60 2.89
C MET A 158 8.26 7.08 2.63
N VAL A 159 8.60 6.65 1.41
CA VAL A 159 8.84 5.23 1.10
C VAL A 159 10.05 4.71 1.88
N THR A 160 11.08 5.54 2.04
CA THR A 160 12.24 5.24 2.87
C THR A 160 11.83 5.03 4.33
N ALA A 161 11.07 5.96 4.92
CA ALA A 161 10.54 5.85 6.28
C ALA A 161 9.61 4.63 6.49
N ARG A 162 8.95 4.12 5.44
CA ARG A 162 8.15 2.87 5.53
C ARG A 162 9.01 1.62 5.63
N ARG A 163 10.27 1.68 5.19
CA ARG A 163 11.15 0.50 5.04
C ARG A 163 12.39 0.54 5.91
N LEU A 164 12.76 1.72 6.42
CA LEU A 164 13.87 1.87 7.32
C LEU A 164 13.69 0.95 8.54
N PRO A 165 14.75 0.28 9.02
CA PRO A 165 14.73 -0.42 10.30
C PRO A 165 14.28 0.49 11.46
N HIS A 166 13.62 -0.10 12.47
CA HIS A 166 12.99 0.67 13.55
C HIS A 166 14.00 1.48 14.38
N ASP A 167 15.21 0.94 14.57
CA ASP A 167 16.34 1.55 15.24
C ASP A 167 16.94 2.74 14.47
N MET A 168 16.69 2.84 13.16
CA MET A 168 17.16 3.94 12.33
C MET A 168 16.09 5.03 12.13
N LEU A 169 14.82 4.76 12.41
CA LEU A 169 13.72 5.72 12.24
C LEU A 169 13.87 7.05 13.02
N PRO A 170 14.53 7.12 14.19
CA PRO A 170 14.74 8.38 14.88
C PRO A 170 15.41 9.46 14.00
N MET A 171 16.21 9.09 13.01
CA MET A 171 16.84 10.07 12.11
C MET A 171 15.85 10.84 11.22
N MET A 172 14.63 10.34 11.07
CA MET A 172 13.58 10.94 10.23
C MET A 172 12.45 11.57 11.07
N MET A 173 12.55 11.58 12.41
CA MET A 173 11.48 12.08 13.29
C MET A 173 11.20 13.58 13.13
N HIS A 174 12.17 14.34 12.61
CA HIS A 174 12.06 15.77 12.34
C HIS A 174 12.03 16.07 10.84
N ASP A 175 11.56 15.13 10.01
CA ASP A 175 11.37 15.41 8.57
C ASP A 175 10.47 16.63 8.41
N ARG A 176 10.80 17.50 7.46
CA ARG A 176 10.01 18.71 7.16
C ARG A 176 8.57 18.42 6.74
N GLU A 177 8.30 17.23 6.21
CA GLU A 177 6.98 16.85 5.72
C GLU A 177 6.18 16.06 6.77
N PRO A 178 5.01 16.56 7.23
CA PRO A 178 4.18 15.84 8.20
C PRO A 178 3.80 14.43 7.77
N GLU A 179 3.52 14.19 6.48
CA GLU A 179 3.23 12.84 5.95
C GLU A 179 4.38 11.84 6.21
N VAL A 180 5.64 12.29 6.15
CA VAL A 180 6.80 11.46 6.49
C VAL A 180 6.84 11.22 8.00
N ARG A 181 6.69 12.28 8.81
CA ARG A 181 6.66 12.17 10.28
C ARG A 181 5.53 11.26 10.76
N ARG A 182 4.37 11.23 10.10
CA ARG A 182 3.27 10.28 10.37
C ARG A 182 3.69 8.83 10.12
N VAL A 183 4.41 8.55 9.04
CA VAL A 183 4.98 7.20 8.80
C VAL A 183 5.96 6.82 9.90
N VAL A 184 6.81 7.76 10.32
CA VAL A 184 7.77 7.54 11.41
C VAL A 184 7.02 7.27 12.72
N ALA A 185 6.06 8.12 13.12
CA ALA A 185 5.25 7.97 14.33
C ALA A 185 4.50 6.64 14.38
N ARG A 186 4.10 6.06 13.25
CA ARG A 186 3.48 4.72 13.19
C ARG A 186 4.43 3.56 13.47
N ARG A 187 5.73 3.74 13.24
CA ARG A 187 6.70 2.62 13.20
C ARG A 187 7.84 2.73 14.20
N ILE A 188 8.20 3.95 14.63
CA ILE A 188 9.34 4.20 15.50
C ILE A 188 9.19 3.43 16.81
N ALA A 189 10.30 2.98 17.40
CA ALA A 189 10.27 2.26 18.67
C ALA A 189 9.63 3.11 19.79
N GLU A 190 9.02 2.45 20.77
CA GLU A 190 8.26 3.11 21.85
C GLU A 190 9.11 4.10 22.65
N ASP A 191 10.38 3.77 22.89
CA ASP A 191 11.34 4.63 23.61
C ASP A 191 11.51 6.02 22.97
N TRP A 192 11.30 6.13 21.65
CA TRP A 192 11.41 7.38 20.90
C TRP A 192 10.05 8.03 20.62
N LEU A 193 8.97 7.26 20.68
CA LEU A 193 7.64 7.70 20.28
C LEU A 193 7.16 8.91 21.09
N ILE A 194 7.43 8.92 22.40
CA ILE A 194 7.00 10.00 23.30
C ILE A 194 7.57 11.36 22.90
N ALA A 195 8.76 11.41 22.30
CA ALA A 195 9.37 12.66 21.84
C ALA A 195 8.59 13.31 20.68
N MET A 196 7.74 12.55 19.99
CA MET A 196 6.86 13.05 18.92
C MET A 196 5.50 13.53 19.44
N ALA A 197 5.22 13.43 20.73
CA ALA A 197 3.94 13.87 21.33
C ALA A 197 3.70 15.39 21.20
N TRP A 198 4.75 16.17 20.94
CA TRP A 198 4.67 17.62 20.73
C TRP A 198 4.91 18.04 19.27
N ASP A 199 4.70 17.14 18.31
CA ASP A 199 4.77 17.50 16.89
C ASP A 199 3.79 18.65 16.59
N GLU A 200 4.17 19.58 15.71
CA GLU A 200 3.32 20.69 15.28
C GLU A 200 2.03 20.20 14.60
N ASP A 201 2.10 19.06 13.90
CA ASP A 201 0.98 18.53 13.12
C ASP A 201 0.09 17.62 13.99
N PRO A 202 -1.23 17.93 14.11
CA PRO A 202 -2.14 17.14 14.93
C PRO A 202 -2.34 15.71 14.42
N LEU A 203 -2.18 15.44 13.11
CA LEU A 203 -2.25 14.09 12.60
C LEU A 203 -1.03 13.27 13.01
N VAL A 204 0.17 13.87 13.15
CA VAL A 204 1.33 13.17 13.72
C VAL A 204 1.08 12.86 15.19
N ARG A 205 0.65 13.84 15.99
CA ARG A 205 0.34 13.63 17.41
C ARG A 205 -0.78 12.61 17.62
N LEU A 206 -1.75 12.51 16.70
CA LEU A 206 -2.77 11.46 16.72
C LEU A 206 -2.18 10.05 16.50
N GLU A 207 -1.25 9.88 15.56
CA GLU A 207 -0.54 8.59 15.38
C GLU A 207 0.27 8.22 16.63
N VAL A 208 0.83 9.21 17.33
CA VAL A 208 1.50 9.02 18.63
C VAL A 208 0.51 8.56 19.70
N ALA A 209 -0.62 9.27 19.87
CA ALA A 209 -1.66 8.91 20.83
C ALA A 209 -2.20 7.49 20.62
N GLN A 210 -2.34 7.06 19.36
CA GLN A 210 -2.78 5.70 19.03
C GLN A 210 -1.80 4.60 19.45
N ARG A 211 -0.56 4.94 19.81
CA ARG A 211 0.48 3.97 20.16
C ARG A 211 0.98 4.08 21.59
N LEU A 212 0.89 5.25 22.23
CA LEU A 212 1.28 5.42 23.63
C LEU A 212 0.47 4.53 24.58
N THR A 213 1.12 4.06 25.66
CA THR A 213 0.45 3.33 26.75
C THR A 213 -0.54 4.21 27.50
N GLY A 214 -1.47 3.59 28.25
CA GLY A 214 -2.49 4.30 29.04
C GLY A 214 -1.90 5.36 29.99
N HIS A 215 -0.77 5.04 30.63
CA HIS A 215 -0.06 5.96 31.50
C HIS A 215 0.61 7.11 30.72
N GLN A 216 1.26 6.82 29.59
CA GLN A 216 1.95 7.83 28.78
C GLN A 216 1.01 8.83 28.11
N LEU A 217 -0.24 8.44 27.86
CA LEU A 217 -1.25 9.33 27.27
C LEU A 217 -1.55 10.59 28.11
N ALA A 218 -1.17 10.60 29.38
CA ALA A 218 -1.29 11.77 30.25
C ALA A 218 -0.65 13.03 29.66
N VAL A 219 0.43 12.90 28.86
CA VAL A 219 1.10 14.06 28.25
C VAL A 219 0.25 14.78 27.19
N LEU A 220 -0.82 14.15 26.70
CA LEU A 220 -1.71 14.66 25.64
C LEU A 220 -3.10 15.06 26.16
N LEU A 221 -3.30 15.11 27.49
CA LEU A 221 -4.60 15.45 28.09
C LEU A 221 -5.14 16.80 27.64
N ASP A 222 -4.27 17.79 27.53
CA ASP A 222 -4.62 19.17 27.17
C ASP A 222 -4.36 19.49 25.69
N ASP A 223 -4.26 18.47 24.81
CA ASP A 223 -3.98 18.71 23.40
C ASP A 223 -5.05 19.62 22.78
N PRO A 224 -4.68 20.66 22.01
CA PRO A 224 -5.66 21.55 21.38
C PRO A 224 -6.62 20.82 20.44
N ASP A 225 -6.21 19.71 19.80
CA ASP A 225 -7.06 18.93 18.92
C ASP A 225 -7.91 17.92 19.71
N PHE A 226 -9.23 18.10 19.67
CA PHE A 226 -10.16 17.24 20.40
C PHE A 226 -10.08 15.76 19.96
N ARG A 227 -9.61 15.44 18.74
CA ARG A 227 -9.46 14.06 18.28
C ARG A 227 -8.37 13.33 19.05
N ILE A 228 -7.33 14.05 19.45
CA ILE A 228 -6.26 13.52 20.29
C ILE A 228 -6.76 13.34 21.71
N ARG A 229 -7.44 14.36 22.27
CA ARG A 229 -8.07 14.24 23.60
C ARG A 229 -9.11 13.12 23.65
N PHE A 230 -9.85 12.88 22.57
CA PHE A 230 -10.74 11.73 22.43
C PHE A 230 -9.98 10.40 22.49
N ALA A 231 -8.88 10.27 21.74
CA ALA A 231 -8.03 9.08 21.80
C ALA A 231 -7.42 8.85 23.20
N VAL A 232 -7.08 9.94 23.91
CA VAL A 232 -6.66 9.89 25.32
C VAL A 232 -7.83 9.38 26.19
N ALA A 233 -9.03 9.94 26.04
CA ALA A 233 -10.22 9.50 26.79
C ALA A 233 -10.54 8.02 26.59
N GLU A 234 -10.35 7.49 25.38
CA GLU A 234 -10.59 6.07 25.08
C GLU A 234 -9.64 5.11 25.81
N ARG A 235 -8.39 5.52 26.07
CA ARG A 235 -7.30 4.59 26.41
C ARG A 235 -6.48 4.93 27.64
N ALA A 236 -6.46 6.18 28.08
CA ALA A 236 -5.68 6.60 29.24
C ALA A 236 -6.11 5.83 30.50
N ASP A 237 -5.18 5.72 31.45
CA ASP A 237 -5.46 5.08 32.72
C ASP A 237 -6.57 5.83 33.48
N PRO A 238 -7.43 5.15 34.26
CA PRO A 238 -8.60 5.75 34.90
C PRO A 238 -8.31 7.00 35.74
N GLU A 239 -7.12 7.07 36.35
CA GLU A 239 -6.66 8.22 37.14
C GLU A 239 -6.60 9.54 36.34
N HIS A 240 -6.42 9.47 35.03
CA HIS A 240 -6.36 10.64 34.14
C HIS A 240 -7.72 11.04 33.56
N LEU A 241 -8.74 10.18 33.66
CA LEU A 241 -10.04 10.40 33.00
C LEU A 241 -10.91 11.45 33.68
N ALA A 242 -10.70 11.71 34.99
CA ALA A 242 -11.47 12.69 35.73
C ALA A 242 -11.36 14.10 35.13
N VAL A 243 -10.18 14.45 34.61
CA VAL A 243 -9.94 15.73 33.93
C VAL A 243 -10.77 15.83 32.64
N LEU A 244 -10.78 14.76 31.84
CA LEU A 244 -11.48 14.72 30.56
C LEU A 244 -13.01 14.63 30.71
N ALA A 245 -13.54 14.21 31.86
CA ALA A 245 -14.98 14.20 32.11
C ALA A 245 -15.62 15.62 32.11
N GLY A 246 -14.79 16.66 32.21
CA GLY A 246 -15.17 18.07 32.06
C GLY A 246 -14.70 18.71 30.74
N ASP A 247 -14.29 17.92 29.74
CA ASP A 247 -13.83 18.45 28.46
C ASP A 247 -14.91 19.33 27.81
N PRO A 248 -14.56 20.47 27.19
CA PRO A 248 -15.53 21.33 26.49
C PRO A 248 -16.18 20.66 25.27
N VAL A 249 -15.63 19.56 24.77
CA VAL A 249 -16.18 18.80 23.65
C VAL A 249 -16.94 17.58 24.18
N ASP A 250 -18.26 17.56 24.00
CA ASP A 250 -19.17 16.55 24.55
C ASP A 250 -18.72 15.11 24.26
N VAL A 251 -18.30 14.79 23.03
CA VAL A 251 -17.87 13.44 22.67
C VAL A 251 -16.65 12.95 23.47
N VAL A 252 -15.77 13.87 23.88
CA VAL A 252 -14.61 13.56 24.73
C VAL A 252 -15.06 13.36 26.17
N ALA A 253 -15.88 14.27 26.69
CA ALA A 253 -16.40 14.22 28.05
C ALA A 253 -17.24 12.96 28.30
N ASP A 254 -18.11 12.61 27.35
CA ASP A 254 -18.96 11.43 27.44
C ASP A 254 -18.16 10.13 27.37
N MET A 255 -17.12 10.07 26.52
CA MET A 255 -16.19 8.94 26.49
C MET A 255 -15.50 8.75 27.86
N ALA A 256 -14.95 9.81 28.44
CA ALA A 256 -14.29 9.76 29.74
C ALA A 256 -15.26 9.33 30.86
N ARG A 257 -16.47 9.91 30.92
CA ARG A 257 -17.51 9.54 31.89
C ARG A 257 -17.92 8.07 31.76
N SER A 258 -18.08 7.58 30.54
CA SER A 258 -18.47 6.18 30.29
C SER A 258 -17.46 5.16 30.83
N ARG A 259 -16.17 5.52 30.82
CA ARG A 259 -15.09 4.68 31.35
C ARG A 259 -14.90 4.82 32.87
N LEU A 260 -15.30 5.95 33.46
CA LEU A 260 -15.29 6.16 34.91
C LEU A 260 -16.46 5.46 35.62
N THR A 261 -17.59 5.28 34.94
CA THR A 261 -18.69 4.47 35.47
C THR A 261 -18.32 2.98 35.43
N PRO A 262 -18.30 2.27 36.57
CA PRO A 262 -18.09 0.83 36.55
C PRO A 262 -19.17 0.18 35.69
N ARG A 263 -18.77 -0.55 34.65
CA ARG A 263 -19.68 -1.42 33.92
C ARG A 263 -20.19 -2.42 34.96
N GLN A 264 -21.44 -2.30 35.39
CA GLN A 264 -22.08 -3.32 36.22
C GLN A 264 -21.99 -4.63 35.43
N ALA A 265 -21.10 -5.53 35.87
CA ALA A 265 -21.10 -6.89 35.40
C ALA A 265 -22.51 -7.42 35.72
N THR A 266 -23.28 -7.72 34.67
CA THR A 266 -24.55 -8.42 34.81
C THR A 266 -24.23 -9.81 35.35
N VAL A 267 -24.15 -9.93 36.68
CA VAL A 267 -24.17 -11.21 37.37
C VAL A 267 -25.59 -11.72 37.21
N ILE A 268 -25.82 -12.56 36.20
CA ILE A 268 -27.01 -13.40 36.16
C ILE A 268 -26.87 -14.37 37.33
N ALA A 269 -27.43 -14.01 38.48
CA ALA A 269 -27.60 -14.91 39.59
C ALA A 269 -28.57 -16.02 39.14
N VAL A 270 -28.03 -17.18 38.79
CA VAL A 270 -28.84 -18.40 38.66
C VAL A 270 -29.17 -18.82 40.09
N ASP A 271 -30.43 -18.59 40.45
CA ASP A 271 -31.01 -18.87 41.75
C ASP A 271 -31.02 -20.38 42.02
N GLY A 272 -30.00 -20.85 42.73
CA GLY A 272 -29.89 -22.23 43.20
C GLY A 272 -30.59 -22.39 44.54
N SER A 273 -31.91 -22.53 44.52
CA SER A 273 -32.66 -22.95 45.71
C SER A 273 -32.28 -24.37 46.15
N PRO A 274 -32.11 -24.63 47.46
CA PRO A 274 -31.64 -25.91 47.97
C PRO A 274 -32.80 -26.92 48.05
N ARG A 275 -32.62 -28.10 47.46
CA ARG A 275 -33.46 -29.26 47.78
C ARG A 275 -32.91 -29.93 49.03
N THR A 276 -33.63 -29.74 50.13
CA THR A 276 -33.59 -30.61 51.30
C THR A 276 -34.14 -31.99 50.94
N GLY A 277 -33.54 -33.06 51.47
CA GLY A 277 -34.19 -34.37 51.47
C GLY A 277 -33.25 -35.56 51.59
N GLY A 278 -33.03 -36.00 52.84
CA GLY A 278 -33.16 -37.42 53.17
C GLY A 278 -31.89 -38.27 53.25
N SER A 279 -31.27 -38.25 54.43
CA SER A 279 -30.89 -39.39 55.31
C SER A 279 -30.15 -40.65 54.82
N PRO A 280 -29.46 -41.33 55.77
CA PRO A 280 -28.29 -42.17 55.52
C PRO A 280 -28.60 -43.68 55.60
N ASP A 281 -27.54 -44.46 55.37
CA ASP A 281 -27.28 -45.85 55.80
C ASP A 281 -26.92 -46.79 54.63
N ALA A 282 -25.62 -47.07 54.50
CA ALA A 282 -24.97 -48.38 54.35
C ALA A 282 -23.56 -48.24 53.76
#